data_AF-A0A7K5KLD5-F1
#
_entry.id   AF-A0A7K5KLD5-F1
#
_cell.length_a   1.000
_cell.length_b   1.000
_cell.length_c   1.000
_cell.angle_alpha   90.00
_cell.angle_beta   90.00
_cell.angle_gamma   90.00
#
_symmetry.space_group_name_H-M   'P 1'
#
loop_
_entity.id
_entity.type
_entity.pdbx_description
1 polymer ?
#
loop_
_entity_poly.entity_id
_entity_poly.type
_entity_poly.pdbx_seq_one_letter_code
_entity_poly.pdbx_strand_id
1 'polypeptide(L)'
;MTQAELRLCSLLLQEHFGEIVEKVGNSLLRTGPRPLRLLVGDTGLLPDQVKKALCVLLQHDLARFEAQPRGPVEYEARGRRILRLLRYPRYIYAAKTLYGDPGELLVEELLLHGHLTMSSAVARVAERLTETMEDGKSVDYSEVSGTFSRLADTHFIRRCPMVPESPRNSREPPPPAPALAIADRDMYVVPRLSLAGKGKRRRSCDNEEEEEEEEEEDGRRKAKRQKQEGGSSEPPPDDGIYWQVNLERFHQHFRDQALVSAVGSRMDQTSSEVVRTMLRMSEVTTASGASHTQPLSSNEIFRALPAGYNIGKQVLDQYLALLADDPLEFVGKSGDSGGGTYTVSILWDGGELVFPGLEPFGSRCARIFRLLLRKKHLEQKQVEDFAMIPAKEAKDMLYRMLSENLVSLQ
;
A
#
# COMPACT_ATOMS: atom_id res chain seq x y z
N MET A 1 9.77 -1.34 18.66
CA MET A 1 8.40 -0.79 18.62
C MET A 1 8.10 -0.13 19.94
N THR A 2 7.33 0.94 19.94
CA THR A 2 6.84 1.58 21.17
C THR A 2 5.73 0.75 21.81
N GLN A 3 5.46 0.96 23.10
CA GLN A 3 4.34 0.30 23.80
C GLN A 3 2.98 0.61 23.15
N ALA A 4 2.81 1.83 22.63
CA ALA A 4 1.59 2.22 21.92
C ALA A 4 1.40 1.43 20.62
N GLU A 5 2.46 1.26 19.83
CA GLU A 5 2.42 0.46 18.60
C GLU A 5 2.11 -1.01 18.90
N LEU A 6 2.68 -1.58 19.97
CA LEU A 6 2.41 -2.97 20.37
C LEU A 6 0.94 -3.18 20.75
N ARG A 7 0.37 -2.25 21.53
CA ARG A 7 -1.04 -2.29 21.90
C ARG A 7 -1.95 -2.20 20.69
N LEU A 8 -1.63 -1.31 19.75
CA LEU A 8 -2.41 -1.15 18.52
C LEU A 8 -2.33 -2.40 17.62
N CYS A 9 -1.14 -2.98 17.45
CA CYS A 9 -1.00 -4.23 16.69
C CYS A 9 -1.79 -5.39 17.30
N SER A 10 -1.81 -5.51 18.64
CA SER A 10 -2.60 -6.52 19.34
C SER A 10 -4.10 -6.39 19.03
N LEU A 11 -4.65 -5.18 19.16
CA LEU A 11 -6.07 -4.93 18.85
C LEU A 11 -6.41 -5.24 17.39
N LEU A 12 -5.57 -4.83 16.44
CA LEU A 12 -5.77 -5.10 15.01
C LEU A 12 -5.77 -6.59 14.70
N LEU A 13 -4.85 -7.36 15.28
CA LEU A 13 -4.81 -8.80 15.07
C LEU A 13 -6.04 -9.49 15.66
N GLN A 14 -6.51 -9.03 16.82
CA GLN A 14 -7.71 -9.57 17.46
C GLN A 14 -8.96 -9.32 16.62
N GLU A 15 -9.14 -8.10 16.11
CA GLU A 15 -10.32 -7.70 15.34
C GLU A 15 -10.40 -8.44 13.99
N HIS A 16 -9.28 -8.59 13.29
CA HIS A 16 -9.26 -9.21 11.96
C HIS A 16 -9.12 -10.74 11.97
N PHE A 17 -8.38 -11.31 12.93
CA PHE A 17 -7.99 -12.73 12.90
C PHE A 17 -8.33 -13.50 14.18
N GLY A 18 -8.85 -12.83 15.22
CA GLY A 18 -9.24 -13.43 16.48
C GLY A 18 -8.10 -13.61 17.49
N GLU A 19 -8.48 -14.08 18.69
CA GLU A 19 -7.60 -14.10 19.87
C GLU A 19 -6.38 -15.03 19.75
N ILE A 20 -6.51 -16.16 19.06
CA ILE A 20 -5.42 -17.14 18.94
C ILE A 20 -4.28 -16.54 18.10
N VAL A 21 -4.63 -15.88 17.00
CA VAL A 21 -3.67 -15.22 16.11
C VAL A 21 -3.04 -14.01 16.78
N GLU A 22 -3.85 -13.24 17.52
CA GLU A 22 -3.35 -12.12 18.33
C GLU A 22 -2.29 -12.57 19.34
N LYS A 23 -2.55 -13.62 20.13
CA LYS A 23 -1.60 -14.09 21.15
C LYS A 23 -0.25 -14.50 20.55
N VAL A 24 -0.28 -15.23 19.44
CA VAL A 24 0.95 -15.66 18.73
C VAL A 24 1.67 -14.45 18.14
N GLY A 25 0.95 -13.54 17.47
CA GLY A 25 1.52 -12.33 16.89
C GLY A 25 2.11 -11.38 17.94
N ASN A 26 1.43 -11.17 19.06
CA ASN A 26 1.88 -10.31 20.16
C ASN A 26 3.13 -10.89 20.85
N SER A 27 3.18 -12.21 21.04
CA SER A 27 4.38 -12.90 21.53
C SER A 27 5.58 -12.64 20.62
N LEU A 28 5.41 -12.80 19.30
CA LEU A 28 6.44 -12.51 18.30
C LEU A 28 6.88 -11.04 18.30
N LEU A 29 5.93 -10.09 18.41
CA LEU A 29 6.24 -8.66 18.41
C LEU A 29 7.01 -8.21 19.65
N ARG A 30 6.77 -8.84 20.81
CA ARG A 30 7.46 -8.51 22.07
C ARG A 30 8.82 -9.18 22.20
N THR A 31 8.92 -10.43 21.76
CA THR A 31 10.10 -11.27 22.02
C THR A 31 11.06 -11.37 20.85
N GLY A 32 10.65 -10.97 19.64
CA GLY A 32 11.46 -11.02 18.42
C GLY A 32 11.38 -12.37 17.69
N PRO A 33 12.36 -12.67 16.82
CA PRO A 33 12.41 -13.92 16.05
C PRO A 33 12.46 -15.14 16.96
N ARG A 34 11.56 -16.12 16.76
CA ARG A 34 11.50 -17.34 17.58
C ARG A 34 11.09 -18.59 16.82
N PRO A 35 11.60 -19.78 17.22
CA PRO A 35 11.18 -21.05 16.66
C PRO A 35 9.83 -21.51 17.23
N LEU A 36 9.15 -22.38 16.47
CA LEU A 36 7.81 -22.90 16.79
C LEU A 36 7.70 -23.46 18.22
N ARG A 37 8.71 -24.21 18.68
CA ARG A 37 8.69 -24.85 20.02
C ARG A 37 8.64 -23.83 21.16
N LEU A 38 9.37 -22.72 21.02
CA LEU A 38 9.37 -21.67 22.04
C LEU A 38 8.06 -20.88 22.01
N LEU A 39 7.48 -20.64 20.82
CA LEU A 39 6.18 -19.99 20.69
C LEU A 39 5.06 -20.76 21.39
N VAL A 40 5.07 -22.09 21.32
CA VAL A 40 4.12 -22.94 22.04
C VAL A 40 4.26 -22.76 23.56
N GLY A 41 5.49 -22.75 24.07
CA GLY A 41 5.76 -22.52 25.50
C GLY A 41 5.36 -21.11 25.96
N ASP A 42 5.68 -20.09 25.18
CA ASP A 42 5.44 -18.68 25.52
C ASP A 42 3.94 -18.32 25.50
N THR A 43 3.16 -18.96 24.61
CA THR A 43 1.72 -18.66 24.45
C THR A 43 0.81 -19.57 25.28
N GLY A 44 1.30 -20.72 25.73
CA GLY A 44 0.49 -21.74 26.41
C GLY A 44 -0.61 -22.37 25.53
N LEU A 45 -0.53 -22.18 24.22
CA LEU A 45 -1.49 -22.70 23.24
C LEU A 45 -1.10 -24.11 22.77
N LEU A 46 -2.07 -24.83 22.19
CA LEU A 46 -1.77 -26.12 21.57
C LEU A 46 -0.89 -25.92 20.32
N PRO A 47 0.04 -26.84 20.03
CA PRO A 47 0.95 -26.71 18.90
C PRO A 47 0.22 -26.58 17.55
N ASP A 48 -0.94 -27.22 17.39
CA ASP A 48 -1.73 -27.11 16.17
C ASP A 48 -2.44 -25.77 16.03
N GLN A 49 -2.82 -25.13 17.13
CA GLN A 49 -3.36 -23.77 17.12
C GLN A 49 -2.26 -22.77 16.73
N VAL A 50 -1.04 -22.94 17.26
CA VAL A 50 0.10 -22.08 16.90
C VAL A 50 0.46 -22.25 15.42
N LYS A 51 0.48 -23.47 14.88
CA LYS A 51 0.69 -23.71 13.44
C LYS A 51 -0.36 -23.02 12.58
N LYS A 52 -1.65 -23.18 12.91
CA LYS A 52 -2.76 -22.53 12.18
C LYS A 52 -2.63 -21.01 12.23
N ALA A 53 -2.32 -20.45 13.40
CA ALA A 53 -2.13 -19.01 13.56
C ALA A 53 -0.93 -18.49 12.73
N LEU A 54 0.19 -19.21 12.73
CA LEU A 54 1.35 -18.87 11.90
C LEU A 54 1.02 -18.95 10.41
N CYS A 55 0.25 -19.95 9.96
CA CYS A 55 -0.20 -20.00 8.56
C CYS A 55 -1.00 -18.76 8.18
N VAL A 56 -1.95 -18.32 9.02
CA VAL A 56 -2.74 -17.09 8.76
C VAL A 56 -1.84 -15.85 8.70
N LEU A 57 -0.89 -15.72 9.62
CA LEU A 57 0.04 -14.59 9.64
C LEU A 57 0.97 -14.57 8.42
N LEU A 58 1.45 -15.73 7.96
CA LEU A 58 2.29 -15.86 6.77
C LEU A 58 1.51 -15.57 5.48
N GLN A 59 0.27 -16.08 5.39
CA GLN A 59 -0.63 -15.85 4.25
C GLN A 59 -0.88 -14.36 3.99
N HIS A 60 -0.87 -13.51 5.03
CA HIS A 60 -1.09 -12.07 4.95
C HIS A 60 0.21 -11.24 5.01
N ASP A 61 1.38 -11.86 4.88
CA ASP A 61 2.71 -11.24 5.03
C ASP A 61 2.94 -10.49 6.37
N LEU A 62 2.17 -10.83 7.41
CA LEU A 62 2.29 -10.24 8.74
C LEU A 62 3.45 -10.84 9.52
N ALA A 63 3.90 -12.04 9.15
CA ALA A 63 5.10 -12.68 9.64
C ALA A 63 6.05 -13.05 8.49
N ARG A 64 7.34 -13.23 8.81
CA ARG A 64 8.33 -13.87 7.94
C ARG A 64 8.92 -15.08 8.65
N PHE A 65 9.44 -16.02 7.89
CA PHE A 65 10.23 -17.11 8.42
C PHE A 65 11.64 -17.06 7.84
N GLU A 66 12.63 -17.47 8.62
CA GLU A 66 14.02 -17.58 8.18
C GLU A 66 14.60 -18.91 8.70
N ALA A 67 15.23 -19.66 7.80
CA ALA A 67 15.93 -20.88 8.16
C ALA A 67 17.36 -20.52 8.59
N GLN A 68 17.67 -20.73 9.86
CA GLN A 68 19.04 -20.54 10.34
C GLN A 68 19.97 -21.63 9.77
N PRO A 69 21.26 -21.32 9.46
CA PRO A 69 22.19 -22.25 8.81
C PRO A 69 22.38 -23.60 9.52
N ARG A 70 22.15 -23.67 10.84
CA ARG A 70 22.24 -24.87 11.67
C ARG A 70 21.17 -24.92 12.77
N GLY A 71 20.03 -24.28 12.55
CA GLY A 71 19.01 -24.06 13.58
C GLY A 71 17.59 -24.38 13.11
N PRO A 72 16.62 -24.38 14.04
CA PRO A 72 15.20 -24.45 13.68
C PRO A 72 14.79 -23.20 12.88
N VAL A 73 13.69 -23.30 12.15
CA VAL A 73 13.08 -22.16 11.45
C VAL A 73 12.57 -21.17 12.49
N GLU A 74 12.99 -19.92 12.36
CA GLU A 74 12.53 -18.82 13.22
C GLU A 74 11.47 -18.01 12.48
N TYR A 75 10.45 -17.62 13.23
CA TYR A 75 9.37 -16.76 12.77
C TYR A 75 9.53 -15.38 13.38
N GLU A 76 9.28 -14.35 12.60
CA GLU A 76 9.34 -12.95 13.05
C GLU A 76 8.12 -12.18 12.56
N ALA A 77 7.48 -11.44 13.46
CA ALA A 77 6.35 -10.59 13.13
C ALA A 77 6.80 -9.23 12.56
N ARG A 78 6.17 -8.80 11.46
CA ARG A 78 6.41 -7.51 10.82
C ARG A 78 5.45 -6.46 11.36
N GLY A 79 5.76 -5.87 12.51
CA GLY A 79 4.91 -4.86 13.16
C GLY A 79 4.48 -3.70 12.25
N ARG A 80 5.41 -3.16 11.43
CA ARG A 80 5.08 -2.12 10.44
C ARG A 80 4.04 -2.56 9.41
N ARG A 81 4.00 -3.85 9.04
CA ARG A 81 3.01 -4.39 8.10
C ARG A 81 1.64 -4.54 8.76
N ILE A 82 1.61 -4.92 10.04
CA ILE A 82 0.36 -5.01 10.83
C ILE A 82 -0.28 -3.63 11.00
N LEU A 83 0.51 -2.59 11.32
CA LEU A 83 -0.02 -1.23 11.41
C LEU A 83 -0.60 -0.71 10.09
N ARG A 84 -0.18 -1.27 8.95
CA ARG A 84 -0.73 -0.90 7.63
C ARG A 84 -2.13 -1.47 7.38
N LEU A 85 -2.66 -2.38 8.22
CA LEU A 85 -4.05 -2.86 8.15
C LEU A 85 -5.05 -1.69 8.25
N LEU A 86 -4.78 -0.73 9.12
CA LEU A 86 -5.59 0.50 9.28
C LEU A 86 -5.73 1.33 8.00
N ARG A 87 -4.82 1.17 7.05
CA ARG A 87 -4.81 1.94 5.80
C ARG A 87 -5.52 1.21 4.65
N TYR A 88 -6.05 0.01 4.89
CA TYR A 88 -6.72 -0.81 3.85
C TYR A 88 -7.84 -0.06 3.13
N PRO A 89 -8.78 0.61 3.83
CA PRO A 89 -9.83 1.38 3.16
C PRO A 89 -9.29 2.46 2.22
N ARG A 90 -8.17 3.09 2.60
CA ARG A 90 -7.53 4.13 1.78
C ARG A 90 -6.86 3.55 0.53
N TYR A 91 -6.28 2.35 0.60
CA TYR A 91 -5.73 1.67 -0.57
C TYR A 91 -6.84 1.29 -1.56
N ILE A 92 -7.93 0.74 -1.04
CA ILE A 92 -9.12 0.34 -1.83
C ILE A 92 -9.70 1.56 -2.55
N TYR A 93 -9.92 2.67 -1.83
CA TYR A 93 -10.42 3.90 -2.42
C TYR A 93 -9.48 4.49 -3.50
N ALA A 94 -8.17 4.41 -3.29
CA ALA A 94 -7.19 4.85 -4.27
C ALA A 94 -7.23 3.98 -5.53
N ALA A 95 -7.39 2.66 -5.37
CA ALA A 95 -7.56 1.74 -6.50
C ALA A 95 -8.84 2.05 -7.29
N LYS A 96 -9.96 2.31 -6.61
CA LYS A 96 -11.21 2.76 -7.24
C LYS A 96 -11.01 4.02 -8.09
N THR A 97 -10.30 5.00 -7.54
CA THR A 97 -10.05 6.29 -8.21
C THR A 97 -9.19 6.14 -9.48
N LEU A 98 -8.25 5.21 -9.48
CA LEU A 98 -7.30 5.01 -10.58
C LEU A 98 -7.77 4.01 -11.63
N TYR A 99 -8.54 2.99 -11.23
CA TYR A 99 -8.85 1.81 -12.05
C TYR A 99 -10.34 1.46 -12.09
N GLY A 100 -11.20 2.25 -11.45
CA GLY A 100 -12.64 2.00 -11.35
C GLY A 100 -12.98 0.83 -10.43
N ASP A 101 -14.24 0.40 -10.49
CA ASP A 101 -14.79 -0.66 -9.62
C ASP A 101 -14.06 -2.02 -9.76
N PRO A 102 -13.64 -2.48 -10.96
CA PRO A 102 -12.86 -3.71 -11.06
C PRO A 102 -11.52 -3.64 -10.32
N GLY A 103 -10.87 -2.48 -10.32
CA GLY A 103 -9.61 -2.28 -9.60
C GLY A 103 -9.80 -2.17 -8.08
N GLU A 104 -10.90 -1.58 -7.63
CA GLU A 104 -11.30 -1.54 -6.23
C GLU A 104 -11.42 -2.96 -5.65
N LEU A 105 -12.25 -3.79 -6.28
CA LEU A 105 -12.53 -5.15 -5.83
C LEU A 105 -11.29 -6.05 -5.92
N LEU A 106 -10.46 -5.90 -6.97
CA LEU A 106 -9.21 -6.66 -7.08
C LEU A 106 -8.26 -6.39 -5.91
N VAL A 107 -8.09 -5.12 -5.54
CA VAL A 107 -7.23 -4.73 -4.41
C VAL A 107 -7.86 -5.16 -3.08
N GLU A 108 -9.18 -5.05 -2.94
CA GLU A 108 -9.91 -5.53 -1.76
C GLU A 108 -9.70 -7.04 -1.54
N GLU A 109 -9.95 -7.87 -2.56
CA GLU A 109 -9.78 -9.33 -2.48
C GLU A 109 -8.34 -9.73 -2.15
N LEU A 110 -7.35 -9.07 -2.78
CA LEU A 110 -5.93 -9.32 -2.47
C LEU A 110 -5.56 -8.90 -1.04
N LEU A 111 -6.14 -7.83 -0.50
CA LEU A 111 -5.86 -7.40 0.88
C LEU A 111 -6.53 -8.29 1.93
N LEU A 112 -7.75 -8.78 1.64
CA LEU A 112 -8.53 -9.64 2.54
C LEU A 112 -8.00 -11.06 2.61
N HIS A 113 -7.51 -11.61 1.49
CA HIS A 113 -7.01 -12.98 1.43
C HIS A 113 -5.48 -13.10 1.48
N GLY A 114 -4.76 -11.99 1.31
CA GLY A 114 -3.29 -11.96 1.32
C GLY A 114 -2.68 -12.42 0.01
N HIS A 115 -2.38 -13.72 -0.12
CA HIS A 115 -1.80 -14.32 -1.31
C HIS A 115 -2.87 -15.01 -2.15
N LEU A 116 -3.09 -14.54 -3.38
CA LEU A 116 -4.04 -15.15 -4.32
C LEU A 116 -3.41 -15.34 -5.70
N THR A 117 -3.89 -16.35 -6.43
CA THR A 117 -3.58 -16.52 -7.86
C THR A 117 -4.38 -15.52 -8.70
N MET A 118 -3.91 -15.22 -9.91
CA MET A 118 -4.62 -14.32 -10.82
C MET A 118 -5.98 -14.92 -11.21
N SER A 119 -6.04 -16.21 -11.53
CA SER A 119 -7.29 -16.89 -11.89
C SER A 119 -8.34 -16.81 -10.77
N SER A 120 -7.93 -17.02 -9.51
CA SER A 120 -8.84 -16.94 -8.36
C SER A 120 -9.33 -15.52 -8.11
N ALA A 121 -8.43 -14.53 -8.16
CA ALA A 121 -8.79 -13.13 -7.97
C ALA A 121 -9.76 -12.65 -9.07
N VAL A 122 -9.49 -12.98 -10.34
CA VAL A 122 -10.34 -12.61 -11.48
C VAL A 122 -11.72 -13.26 -11.36
N ALA A 123 -11.79 -14.55 -11.02
CA ALA A 123 -13.06 -15.25 -10.87
C ALA A 123 -13.93 -14.64 -9.77
N ARG A 124 -13.35 -14.40 -8.58
CA ARG A 124 -14.04 -13.80 -7.43
C ARG A 124 -14.57 -12.40 -7.73
N VAL A 125 -13.75 -11.56 -8.36
CA VAL A 125 -14.16 -10.19 -8.72
C VAL A 125 -15.23 -10.19 -9.79
N ALA A 126 -15.12 -11.04 -10.82
CA ALA A 126 -16.13 -11.13 -11.86
C ALA A 126 -17.48 -11.62 -11.31
N GLU A 127 -17.48 -12.57 -10.37
CA GLU A 127 -18.68 -13.02 -9.64
C GLU A 127 -19.31 -11.86 -8.85
N ARG A 128 -18.53 -11.18 -7.99
CA ARG A 128 -19.02 -10.05 -7.19
C ARG A 128 -19.54 -8.89 -8.04
N LEU A 129 -18.88 -8.55 -9.15
CA LEU A 129 -19.36 -7.50 -10.05
C LEU A 129 -20.68 -7.91 -10.72
N THR A 130 -20.80 -9.18 -11.12
CA THR A 130 -22.01 -9.67 -11.79
C THR A 130 -23.23 -9.69 -10.87
N GLU A 131 -23.03 -9.81 -9.54
CA GLU A 131 -24.08 -9.65 -8.52
C GLU A 131 -24.57 -8.20 -8.40
N THR A 132 -23.72 -7.21 -8.70
CA THR A 132 -24.10 -5.78 -8.66
C THR A 132 -24.75 -5.26 -9.95
N MET A 133 -24.75 -6.06 -11.03
CA MET A 133 -25.33 -5.68 -12.31
C MET A 133 -26.81 -6.07 -12.42
N GLU A 134 -27.58 -5.31 -13.21
CA GLU A 134 -28.96 -5.62 -13.59
C GLU A 134 -29.12 -7.00 -14.24
N ASP A 135 -30.31 -7.58 -14.12
CA ASP A 135 -30.57 -8.93 -14.60
C ASP A 135 -30.22 -9.17 -16.07
N GLY A 136 -29.41 -10.21 -16.32
CA GLY A 136 -28.98 -10.62 -17.66
C GLY A 136 -27.62 -10.08 -18.14
N LYS A 137 -26.99 -9.14 -17.41
CA LYS A 137 -25.62 -8.69 -17.71
C LYS A 137 -24.59 -9.39 -16.81
N SER A 138 -23.53 -9.90 -17.43
CA SER A 138 -22.41 -10.56 -16.75
C SER A 138 -21.11 -9.87 -17.09
N VAL A 139 -20.19 -9.76 -16.13
CA VAL A 139 -18.84 -9.26 -16.41
C VAL A 139 -18.00 -10.37 -17.03
N ASP A 140 -17.38 -10.06 -18.16
CA ASP A 140 -16.43 -10.95 -18.81
C ASP A 140 -15.09 -10.91 -18.07
N TYR A 141 -14.46 -12.07 -17.93
CA TYR A 141 -13.17 -12.19 -17.25
C TYR A 141 -12.06 -11.37 -17.93
N SER A 142 -12.23 -11.04 -19.22
CA SER A 142 -11.30 -10.23 -20.00
C SER A 142 -11.16 -8.80 -19.46
N GLU A 143 -12.24 -8.18 -19.00
CA GLU A 143 -12.22 -6.82 -18.46
C GLU A 143 -11.45 -6.76 -17.13
N VAL A 144 -11.73 -7.71 -16.25
CA VAL A 144 -11.07 -7.84 -14.95
C VAL A 144 -9.59 -8.21 -15.14
N SER A 145 -9.29 -9.15 -16.03
CA SER A 145 -7.91 -9.53 -16.39
C SER A 145 -7.12 -8.36 -17.01
N GLY A 146 -7.77 -7.54 -17.84
CA GLY A 146 -7.17 -6.33 -18.38
C GLY A 146 -6.83 -5.32 -17.29
N THR A 147 -7.72 -5.17 -16.30
CA THR A 147 -7.48 -4.29 -15.14
C THR A 147 -6.38 -4.82 -14.23
N PHE A 148 -6.34 -6.13 -13.98
CA PHE A 148 -5.26 -6.80 -13.26
C PHE A 148 -3.90 -6.56 -13.93
N SER A 149 -3.85 -6.67 -15.26
CA SER A 149 -2.62 -6.43 -16.03
C SER A 149 -2.16 -4.98 -15.88
N ARG A 150 -3.08 -4.01 -16.01
CA ARG A 150 -2.76 -2.58 -15.79
C ARG A 150 -2.26 -2.31 -14.37
N LEU A 151 -2.80 -2.97 -13.33
CA LEU A 151 -2.35 -2.85 -11.94
C LEU A 151 -0.94 -3.41 -11.74
N ALA A 152 -0.60 -4.49 -12.44
CA ALA A 152 0.73 -5.09 -12.42
C ALA A 152 1.74 -4.19 -13.15
N ASP A 153 1.38 -3.67 -14.33
CA ASP A 153 2.23 -2.79 -15.15
C ASP A 153 2.60 -1.49 -14.42
N THR A 154 1.69 -0.97 -13.57
CA THR A 154 1.92 0.23 -12.75
C THR A 154 2.44 -0.09 -11.33
N HIS A 155 2.81 -1.35 -11.09
CA HIS A 155 3.43 -1.86 -9.88
C HIS A 155 2.58 -1.76 -8.60
N PHE A 156 1.25 -1.60 -8.69
CA PHE A 156 0.36 -1.60 -7.52
C PHE A 156 0.12 -3.00 -6.96
N ILE A 157 0.28 -4.03 -7.79
CA ILE A 157 0.36 -5.43 -7.38
C ILE A 157 1.71 -6.01 -7.80
N ARG A 158 2.16 -7.04 -7.08
CA ARG A 158 3.41 -7.74 -7.37
C ARG A 158 3.28 -9.22 -7.03
N ARG A 159 4.10 -10.05 -7.66
CA ARG A 159 4.19 -11.47 -7.31
C ARG A 159 4.77 -11.66 -5.89
N CYS A 160 4.35 -12.74 -5.23
CA CYS A 160 4.92 -13.17 -3.96
C CYS A 160 6.23 -13.94 -4.17
N PRO A 161 7.11 -13.98 -3.16
CA PRO A 161 8.30 -14.83 -3.18
C PRO A 161 7.96 -16.29 -3.41
N MET A 162 8.53 -16.88 -4.47
CA MET A 162 8.28 -18.27 -4.85
C MET A 162 9.43 -19.15 -4.38
N VAL A 163 9.17 -20.44 -4.21
CA VAL A 163 10.24 -21.42 -4.02
C VAL A 163 10.97 -21.55 -5.37
N PRO A 164 12.29 -21.32 -5.44
CA PRO A 164 13.07 -21.58 -6.65
C PRO A 164 12.85 -23.04 -7.06
N GLU A 165 12.58 -23.28 -8.34
CA GLU A 165 12.50 -24.65 -8.85
C GLU A 165 13.85 -25.35 -8.62
N SER A 166 13.90 -26.21 -7.60
CA SER A 166 15.02 -27.11 -7.41
C SER A 166 14.94 -28.16 -8.53
N PRO A 167 16.04 -28.48 -9.24
CA PRO A 167 16.01 -29.53 -10.24
C PRO A 167 15.50 -30.80 -9.58
N ARG A 168 14.45 -31.42 -10.14
CA ARG A 168 13.72 -32.59 -9.62
C ARG A 168 14.60 -33.82 -9.30
N ASN A 169 15.91 -33.73 -9.48
CA ASN A 169 16.92 -34.77 -9.29
C ASN A 169 17.97 -34.48 -8.19
N SER A 170 17.77 -33.52 -7.27
CA SER A 170 18.66 -33.38 -6.12
C SER A 170 18.37 -34.45 -5.07
N ARG A 171 19.36 -35.32 -4.81
CA ARG A 171 19.31 -36.44 -3.84
C ARG A 171 19.37 -36.00 -2.37
N GLU A 172 19.35 -34.69 -2.11
CA GLU A 172 19.45 -34.10 -0.78
C GLU A 172 18.08 -34.06 -0.08
N PRO A 173 18.02 -34.31 1.24
CA PRO A 173 16.79 -34.15 2.00
C PRO A 173 16.27 -32.71 1.86
N PRO A 174 14.94 -32.51 1.74
CA PRO A 174 14.37 -31.18 1.57
C PRO A 174 14.76 -30.29 2.77
N PRO A 175 15.14 -29.02 2.53
CA PRO A 175 15.50 -28.12 3.62
C PRO A 175 14.30 -27.91 4.56
N PRO A 176 14.55 -27.60 5.85
CA PRO A 176 13.50 -27.43 6.86
C PRO A 176 12.51 -26.30 6.57
N ALA A 177 12.88 -25.33 5.72
CA ALA A 177 11.97 -24.39 5.10
C ALA A 177 12.46 -24.04 3.68
N PRO A 178 11.55 -23.74 2.74
CA PRO A 178 11.93 -23.32 1.41
C PRO A 178 12.54 -21.91 1.43
N ALA A 179 13.70 -21.72 0.81
CA ALA A 179 14.26 -20.39 0.60
C ALA A 179 13.47 -19.70 -0.52
N LEU A 180 12.61 -18.74 -0.17
CA LEU A 180 11.80 -18.03 -1.16
C LEU A 180 12.62 -16.94 -1.85
N ALA A 181 12.57 -16.88 -3.18
CA ALA A 181 13.20 -15.83 -3.97
C ALA A 181 12.28 -15.38 -5.11
N ILE A 182 12.44 -14.13 -5.55
CA ILE A 182 11.85 -13.62 -6.79
C ILE A 182 13.00 -13.06 -7.61
N ALA A 183 13.08 -13.43 -8.89
CA ALA A 183 13.92 -12.68 -9.82
C ALA A 183 13.23 -11.34 -10.11
N ASP A 184 13.93 -10.21 -9.94
CA ASP A 184 13.36 -8.86 -10.13
C ASP A 184 12.61 -8.67 -11.46
N ARG A 185 13.01 -9.44 -12.49
CA ARG A 185 12.40 -9.43 -13.82
C ARG A 185 10.98 -10.00 -13.86
N ASP A 186 10.64 -10.92 -12.95
CA ASP A 186 9.36 -11.63 -12.96
C ASP A 186 8.33 -11.00 -12.01
N MET A 187 8.74 -10.03 -11.19
CA MET A 187 7.93 -9.45 -10.11
C MET A 187 6.59 -8.84 -10.59
N TYR A 188 6.58 -8.30 -11.81
CA TYR A 188 5.44 -7.60 -12.41
C TYR A 188 4.93 -8.25 -13.70
N VAL A 189 5.56 -9.35 -14.14
CA VAL A 189 5.13 -10.03 -15.37
C VAL A 189 3.83 -10.76 -15.08
N VAL A 190 2.82 -10.60 -15.92
CA VAL A 190 1.54 -11.30 -15.78
C VAL A 190 1.56 -12.59 -16.61
N PRO A 191 1.17 -13.76 -16.06
CA PRO A 191 1.04 -14.98 -16.84
C PRO A 191 0.03 -14.78 -17.96
N ARG A 192 0.34 -15.24 -19.18
CA ARG A 192 -0.60 -15.22 -20.29
C ARG A 192 -1.62 -16.35 -20.12
N LEU A 193 -2.70 -16.06 -19.40
CA LEU A 193 -3.79 -17.00 -19.19
C LEU A 193 -4.94 -16.68 -20.15
N SER A 194 -5.40 -17.67 -20.91
CA SER A 194 -6.66 -17.58 -21.65
C SER A 194 -7.83 -17.83 -20.69
N LEU A 195 -8.08 -16.86 -19.80
CA LEU A 195 -9.24 -16.89 -18.91
C LEU A 195 -10.48 -16.51 -19.72
N ALA A 196 -11.19 -17.51 -20.23
CA ALA A 196 -12.49 -17.35 -20.88
C ALA A 196 -13.59 -17.76 -19.90
N GLY A 197 -14.46 -16.81 -19.54
CA GLY A 197 -15.52 -17.05 -18.57
C GLY A 197 -16.32 -15.79 -18.28
N LYS A 198 -17.49 -15.98 -17.68
CA LYS A 198 -18.39 -14.95 -17.18
C LYS A 198 -18.60 -15.15 -15.69
N GLY A 199 -18.72 -14.05 -14.96
CA GLY A 199 -19.11 -14.12 -13.54
C GLY A 199 -20.41 -14.92 -13.39
N LYS A 200 -20.41 -15.89 -12.49
CA LYS A 200 -21.63 -16.63 -12.14
C LYS A 200 -22.36 -15.82 -11.07
N ARG A 201 -23.67 -15.63 -11.24
CA ARG A 201 -24.50 -15.16 -10.13
C ARG A 201 -24.71 -16.28 -9.16
N ARG A 202 -24.56 -16.00 -7.86
CA ARG A 202 -25.13 -16.86 -6.83
C ARG A 202 -26.66 -16.81 -6.99
N ARG A 203 -27.22 -17.82 -7.63
CA ARG A 203 -28.66 -18.07 -7.54
C ARG A 203 -28.95 -18.42 -6.08
N SER A 204 -29.90 -17.72 -5.47
CA SER A 204 -30.45 -18.11 -4.17
C SER A 204 -31.03 -19.52 -4.27
N CYS A 205 -30.95 -20.28 -3.18
CA CYS A 205 -31.38 -21.68 -3.11
C CYS A 205 -32.81 -21.92 -3.63
N ASP A 206 -33.70 -20.93 -3.57
CA ASP A 206 -35.09 -21.04 -4.06
C ASP A 206 -35.20 -21.31 -5.57
N ASN A 207 -34.24 -20.84 -6.38
CA ASN A 207 -34.25 -21.11 -7.83
C ASN A 207 -33.52 -22.41 -8.21
N GLU A 208 -32.77 -23.02 -7.28
CA GLU A 208 -32.23 -24.38 -7.49
C GLU A 208 -33.37 -25.41 -7.37
N GLU A 209 -34.39 -25.17 -6.53
CA GLU A 209 -35.55 -26.07 -6.38
C GLU A 209 -36.48 -26.06 -7.62
N GLU A 210 -36.72 -24.90 -8.25
CA GLU A 210 -37.56 -24.82 -9.47
C GLU A 210 -36.90 -25.49 -10.69
N GLU A 211 -35.58 -25.38 -10.87
CA GLU A 211 -34.85 -26.10 -11.93
C GLU A 211 -34.65 -27.60 -11.58
N GLU A 212 -34.52 -27.97 -10.30
CA GLU A 212 -34.53 -29.39 -9.88
C GLU A 212 -35.90 -30.04 -10.12
N GLU A 213 -37.02 -29.31 -9.95
CA GLU A 213 -38.36 -29.80 -10.30
C GLU A 213 -38.57 -29.97 -11.82
N GLU A 214 -38.03 -29.06 -12.64
CA GLU A 214 -38.04 -29.21 -14.11
C GLU A 214 -37.10 -30.34 -14.60
N GLU A 215 -35.96 -30.57 -13.94
CA GLU A 215 -35.05 -31.70 -14.25
C GLU A 215 -35.56 -33.05 -13.72
N GLU A 216 -36.39 -33.07 -12.66
CA GLU A 216 -37.04 -34.30 -12.16
C GLU A 216 -38.16 -34.81 -13.08
N GLU A 217 -38.84 -33.92 -13.82
CA GLU A 217 -39.75 -34.33 -14.91
C GLU A 217 -38.99 -35.03 -16.06
N ASP A 218 -37.71 -34.70 -16.27
CA ASP A 218 -36.83 -35.28 -17.31
C ASP A 218 -35.86 -36.34 -16.76
N GLY A 219 -36.29 -37.13 -15.77
CA GLY A 219 -35.90 -38.53 -15.58
C GLY A 219 -34.43 -38.89 -15.27
N ARG A 220 -33.53 -37.96 -14.91
CA ARG A 220 -32.12 -38.29 -14.60
C ARG A 220 -31.74 -38.06 -13.14
N ARG A 221 -31.99 -39.07 -12.30
CA ARG A 221 -31.51 -39.11 -10.90
C ARG A 221 -29.99 -39.14 -10.81
N LYS A 222 -29.36 -38.10 -10.23
CA LYS A 222 -27.99 -38.16 -9.68
C LYS A 222 -28.02 -37.96 -8.16
N ALA A 223 -27.34 -38.85 -7.45
CA ALA A 223 -27.35 -38.92 -5.99
C ALA A 223 -26.72 -37.68 -5.33
N LYS A 224 -27.42 -37.18 -4.30
CA LYS A 224 -27.12 -36.03 -3.44
C LYS A 224 -25.71 -36.15 -2.83
N ARG A 225 -24.76 -35.36 -3.33
CA ARG A 225 -23.43 -35.14 -2.75
C ARG A 225 -23.46 -33.85 -1.93
N GLN A 226 -23.11 -33.96 -0.66
CA GLN A 226 -23.03 -32.85 0.28
C GLN A 226 -22.01 -31.81 -0.25
N LYS A 227 -22.52 -30.60 -0.60
CA LYS A 227 -21.81 -29.48 -1.25
C LYS A 227 -20.86 -28.85 -0.22
N GLN A 228 -19.59 -29.27 -0.24
CA GLN A 228 -18.47 -28.58 0.39
C GLN A 228 -18.13 -27.36 -0.49
N GLU A 229 -17.87 -26.20 0.13
CA GLU A 229 -17.68 -24.90 -0.54
C GLU A 229 -16.78 -24.99 -1.78
N GLY A 230 -17.22 -24.31 -2.84
CA GLY A 230 -16.81 -24.53 -4.22
C GLY A 230 -15.34 -24.27 -4.53
N GLY A 231 -14.75 -25.25 -5.18
CA GLY A 231 -13.60 -25.13 -6.07
C GLY A 231 -13.62 -26.34 -7.00
N SER A 232 -13.54 -26.15 -8.31
CA SER A 232 -13.26 -27.25 -9.24
C SER A 232 -12.01 -28.01 -8.73
N SER A 233 -12.07 -29.34 -8.70
CA SER A 233 -10.98 -30.21 -8.21
C SER A 233 -9.67 -30.13 -9.04
N GLU A 234 -9.62 -29.31 -10.07
CA GLU A 234 -8.42 -29.06 -10.85
C GLU A 234 -7.66 -27.85 -10.29
N PRO A 235 -6.34 -27.96 -10.06
CA PRO A 235 -5.55 -26.83 -9.63
C PRO A 235 -5.67 -25.71 -10.66
N PRO A 236 -5.75 -24.44 -10.22
CA PRO A 236 -5.85 -23.32 -11.14
C PRO A 236 -4.66 -23.33 -12.13
N PRO A 237 -4.85 -22.81 -13.35
CA PRO A 237 -3.83 -22.88 -14.40
C PRO A 237 -2.54 -22.12 -14.05
N ASP A 238 -2.59 -21.24 -13.06
CA ASP A 238 -1.50 -20.45 -12.51
C ASP A 238 -1.13 -20.85 -11.06
N ASP A 239 -1.38 -22.10 -10.68
CA ASP A 239 -1.00 -22.62 -9.36
C ASP A 239 0.52 -22.45 -9.12
N GLY A 240 0.85 -21.99 -7.92
CA GLY A 240 2.20 -21.56 -7.53
C GLY A 240 2.53 -20.08 -7.80
N ILE A 241 1.79 -19.37 -8.67
CA ILE A 241 2.00 -17.94 -8.94
C ILE A 241 1.02 -17.10 -8.11
N TYR A 242 1.49 -16.70 -6.93
CA TYR A 242 0.71 -15.84 -6.04
C TYR A 242 1.05 -14.36 -6.22
N TRP A 243 0.03 -13.54 -6.02
CA TRP A 243 0.08 -12.09 -6.09
C TRP A 243 -0.32 -11.49 -4.75
N GLN A 244 0.25 -10.32 -4.49
CA GLN A 244 -0.04 -9.50 -3.31
C GLN A 244 -0.06 -8.02 -3.71
N VAL A 245 -0.68 -7.20 -2.85
CA VAL A 245 -0.70 -5.75 -3.01
C VAL A 245 0.65 -5.13 -2.62
N ASN A 246 1.19 -4.30 -3.50
CA ASN A 246 2.41 -3.54 -3.23
C ASN A 246 2.10 -2.25 -2.45
N LEU A 247 2.13 -2.34 -1.12
CA LEU A 247 1.82 -1.21 -0.25
C LEU A 247 2.77 -0.01 -0.41
N GLU A 248 4.03 -0.25 -0.81
CA GLU A 248 5.01 0.81 -1.00
C GLU A 248 4.65 1.70 -2.19
N ARG A 249 4.09 1.11 -3.25
CA ARG A 249 3.58 1.87 -4.40
C ARG A 249 2.41 2.78 -4.01
N PHE A 250 1.50 2.32 -3.16
CA PHE A 250 0.45 3.19 -2.61
C PHE A 250 1.01 4.33 -1.76
N HIS A 251 2.05 4.08 -0.95
CA HIS A 251 2.68 5.13 -0.15
C HIS A 251 3.38 6.17 -1.02
N GLN A 252 4.04 5.72 -2.10
CA GLN A 252 4.59 6.61 -3.12
C GLN A 252 3.49 7.47 -3.73
N HIS A 253 2.39 6.86 -4.17
CA HIS A 253 1.25 7.59 -4.74
C HIS A 253 0.66 8.63 -3.77
N PHE A 254 0.48 8.29 -2.50
CA PHE A 254 -0.06 9.24 -1.50
C PHE A 254 0.90 10.37 -1.18
N ARG A 255 2.21 10.09 -1.15
CA ARG A 255 3.24 11.13 -1.01
C ARG A 255 3.19 12.08 -2.19
N ASP A 256 3.14 11.55 -3.40
CA ASP A 256 3.12 12.34 -4.63
C ASP A 256 1.85 13.19 -4.71
N GLN A 257 0.68 12.65 -4.32
CA GLN A 257 -0.56 13.42 -4.19
C GLN A 257 -0.45 14.57 -3.17
N ALA A 258 0.18 14.32 -2.01
CA ALA A 258 0.37 15.34 -0.99
C ALA A 258 1.29 16.48 -1.48
N LEU A 259 2.38 16.14 -2.16
CA LEU A 259 3.31 17.11 -2.78
C LEU A 259 2.59 17.96 -3.82
N VAL A 260 1.84 17.32 -4.72
CA VAL A 260 1.10 18.01 -5.77
C VAL A 260 0.03 18.94 -5.20
N SER A 261 -0.72 18.49 -4.18
CA SER A 261 -1.72 19.32 -3.49
C SER A 261 -1.08 20.53 -2.80
N ALA A 262 0.08 20.34 -2.17
CA ALA A 262 0.82 21.41 -1.53
C ALA A 262 1.31 22.48 -2.53
N VAL A 263 1.87 22.05 -3.66
CA VAL A 263 2.30 22.96 -4.74
C VAL A 263 1.10 23.71 -5.31
N GLY A 264 0.00 23.01 -5.59
CA GLY A 264 -1.22 23.62 -6.10
C GLY A 264 -1.85 24.66 -5.17
N SER A 265 -1.78 24.43 -3.85
CA SER A 265 -2.29 25.36 -2.84
C SER A 265 -1.41 26.60 -2.66
N ARG A 266 -0.12 26.50 -2.99
CA ARG A 266 0.86 27.57 -2.78
C ARG A 266 1.13 28.42 -4.00
N MET A 267 1.09 27.81 -5.19
CA MET A 267 1.31 28.49 -6.47
C MET A 267 0.01 28.51 -7.26
N ASP A 268 -0.16 27.57 -8.19
CA ASP A 268 -1.35 27.42 -9.01
C ASP A 268 -1.52 25.96 -9.47
N GLN A 269 -2.68 25.69 -10.09
CA GLN A 269 -2.99 24.35 -10.61
C GLN A 269 -2.00 23.92 -11.71
N THR A 270 -1.53 24.85 -12.55
CA THR A 270 -0.58 24.56 -13.63
C THR A 270 0.77 24.09 -13.08
N SER A 271 1.32 24.78 -12.07
CA SER A 271 2.55 24.35 -11.38
C SER A 271 2.39 22.97 -10.75
N SER A 272 1.22 22.70 -10.16
CA SER A 272 0.92 21.37 -9.60
C SER A 272 0.95 20.27 -10.65
N GLU A 273 0.50 20.56 -11.89
CA GLU A 273 0.51 19.59 -12.99
C GLU A 273 1.93 19.35 -13.52
N VAL A 274 2.77 20.39 -13.58
CA VAL A 274 4.18 20.24 -13.94
C VAL A 274 4.86 19.30 -12.95
N VAL A 275 4.69 19.53 -11.64
CA VAL A 275 5.25 18.66 -10.59
C VAL A 275 4.64 17.26 -10.64
N ARG A 276 3.33 17.12 -10.88
CA ARG A 276 2.65 15.82 -11.07
C ARG A 276 3.26 15.04 -12.23
N THR A 277 3.57 15.72 -13.33
CA THR A 277 4.21 15.12 -14.52
C THR A 277 5.63 14.65 -14.20
N MET A 278 6.42 15.48 -13.53
CA MET A 278 7.77 15.11 -13.08
C MET A 278 7.76 13.88 -12.16
N LEU A 279 6.83 13.84 -11.20
CA LEU A 279 6.69 12.70 -10.27
C LEU A 279 6.26 11.44 -11.01
N ARG A 280 5.30 11.53 -11.95
CA ARG A 280 4.87 10.40 -12.80
C ARG A 280 6.02 9.80 -13.61
N MET A 281 6.84 10.64 -14.23
CA MET A 281 8.03 10.19 -14.97
C MET A 281 9.08 9.54 -14.06
N SER A 282 9.05 9.85 -12.77
CA SER A 282 10.01 9.39 -11.77
C SER A 282 9.54 8.15 -10.99
N GLU A 283 8.35 7.61 -11.28
CA GLU A 283 7.71 6.57 -10.47
C GLU A 283 8.52 5.28 -10.36
N VAL A 284 9.10 4.84 -11.48
CA VAL A 284 9.83 3.57 -11.57
C VAL A 284 11.36 3.74 -11.51
N THR A 285 11.84 4.96 -11.71
CA THR A 285 13.29 5.28 -11.75
C THR A 285 13.82 5.72 -10.39
N THR A 286 12.94 6.17 -9.49
CA THR A 286 13.33 6.67 -8.17
C THR A 286 13.12 5.61 -7.10
N ALA A 287 14.18 5.30 -6.35
CA ALA A 287 14.09 4.43 -5.19
C ALA A 287 13.17 5.02 -4.09
N SER A 288 12.46 4.16 -3.36
CA SER A 288 11.49 4.55 -2.33
C SER A 288 12.06 5.46 -1.23
N GLY A 289 13.36 5.33 -0.92
CA GLY A 289 14.07 6.11 0.10
C GLY A 289 14.94 7.25 -0.42
N ALA A 290 14.86 7.60 -1.71
CA ALA A 290 15.67 8.69 -2.27
C ALA A 290 15.19 10.06 -1.79
N SER A 291 16.14 10.97 -1.54
CA SER A 291 15.85 12.35 -1.14
C SER A 291 15.30 13.20 -2.27
N HIS A 292 15.77 12.93 -3.49
CA HIS A 292 15.36 13.64 -4.71
C HIS A 292 15.07 12.64 -5.83
N THR A 293 14.23 13.04 -6.78
CA THR A 293 14.03 12.28 -8.02
C THR A 293 15.29 12.30 -8.89
N GLN A 294 15.32 11.44 -9.90
CA GLN A 294 16.30 11.58 -10.97
C GLN A 294 16.12 12.93 -11.69
N PRO A 295 17.20 13.56 -12.17
CA PRO A 295 17.11 14.78 -12.95
C PRO A 295 16.32 14.58 -14.25
N LEU A 296 15.34 15.44 -14.49
CA LEU A 296 14.54 15.46 -15.71
C LEU A 296 14.81 16.76 -16.48
N SER A 297 15.03 16.68 -17.78
CA SER A 297 15.20 17.87 -18.61
C SER A 297 13.86 18.54 -18.89
N SER A 298 13.87 19.88 -19.04
CA SER A 298 12.67 20.63 -19.38
C SER A 298 12.03 20.15 -20.70
N ASN A 299 12.84 19.69 -21.67
CA ASN A 299 12.34 19.11 -22.92
C ASN A 299 11.57 17.80 -22.74
N GLU A 300 12.03 16.92 -21.83
CA GLU A 300 11.34 15.66 -21.54
C GLU A 300 10.04 15.93 -20.79
N ILE A 301 10.06 16.85 -19.82
CA ILE A 301 8.86 17.28 -19.07
C ILE A 301 7.82 17.85 -20.04
N PHE A 302 8.25 18.71 -20.97
CA PHE A 302 7.35 19.30 -21.96
C PHE A 302 6.63 18.26 -22.82
N ARG A 303 7.34 17.20 -23.24
CA ARG A 303 6.77 16.11 -24.05
C ARG A 303 5.82 15.21 -23.24
N ALA A 304 6.03 15.10 -21.94
CA ALA A 304 5.24 14.25 -21.06
C ALA A 304 4.01 14.96 -20.48
N LEU A 305 3.88 16.27 -20.65
CA LEU A 305 2.71 17.02 -20.20
C LEU A 305 1.44 16.53 -20.91
N PRO A 306 0.30 16.44 -20.18
CA PRO A 306 -0.97 16.07 -20.81
C PRO A 306 -1.39 17.07 -21.89
N ALA A 307 -1.88 16.56 -23.03
CA ALA A 307 -2.29 17.38 -24.17
C ALA A 307 -3.40 18.41 -23.87
N GLY A 308 -4.09 18.29 -22.74
CA GLY A 308 -5.07 19.28 -22.27
C GLY A 308 -4.44 20.59 -21.76
N TYR A 309 -3.15 20.60 -21.42
CA TYR A 309 -2.42 21.78 -20.99
C TYR A 309 -1.70 22.42 -22.16
N ASN A 310 -2.35 23.39 -22.80
CA ASN A 310 -1.82 24.14 -23.95
C ASN A 310 -0.78 25.21 -23.54
N ILE A 311 0.22 24.82 -22.74
CA ILE A 311 1.32 25.73 -22.39
C ILE A 311 2.43 25.64 -23.43
N GLY A 312 2.97 26.78 -23.85
CA GLY A 312 4.15 26.82 -24.71
C GLY A 312 5.42 26.47 -23.92
N LYS A 313 6.45 25.95 -24.60
CA LYS A 313 7.73 25.58 -23.97
C LYS A 313 8.35 26.72 -23.15
N GLN A 314 8.29 27.95 -23.66
CA GLN A 314 8.79 29.14 -22.97
C GLN A 314 8.06 29.40 -21.65
N VAL A 315 6.74 29.14 -21.61
CA VAL A 315 5.92 29.31 -20.41
C VAL A 315 6.24 28.21 -19.40
N LEU A 316 6.45 26.97 -19.85
CA LEU A 316 6.93 25.89 -18.98
C LEU A 316 8.28 26.25 -18.33
N ASP A 317 9.22 26.80 -19.09
CA ASP A 317 10.53 27.20 -18.55
C ASP A 317 10.41 28.29 -17.49
N GLN A 318 9.46 29.23 -17.65
CA GLN A 318 9.15 30.22 -16.63
C GLN A 318 8.58 29.57 -15.36
N TYR A 319 7.65 28.62 -15.50
CA TYR A 319 7.11 27.88 -14.36
C TYR A 319 8.18 27.07 -13.62
N LEU A 320 9.07 26.40 -14.35
CA LEU A 320 10.16 25.62 -13.75
C LEU A 320 11.18 26.52 -13.02
N ALA A 321 11.47 27.71 -13.57
CA ALA A 321 12.31 28.69 -12.88
C ALA A 321 11.63 29.19 -11.59
N LEU A 322 10.34 29.55 -11.64
CA LEU A 322 9.58 29.96 -10.46
C LEU A 322 9.49 28.86 -9.39
N LEU A 323 9.34 27.60 -9.81
CA LEU A 323 9.33 26.44 -8.92
C LEU A 323 10.70 26.18 -8.28
N ALA A 324 11.79 26.51 -8.98
CA ALA A 324 13.16 26.35 -8.49
C ALA A 324 13.62 27.48 -7.56
N ASP A 325 13.14 28.71 -7.79
CA ASP A 325 13.43 29.87 -6.94
C ASP A 325 12.58 29.91 -5.66
N ASP A 326 11.67 28.95 -5.52
CA ASP A 326 10.72 28.89 -4.44
C ASP A 326 11.40 28.53 -3.09
N PRO A 327 11.18 29.29 -1.99
CA PRO A 327 11.85 29.07 -0.70
C PRO A 327 11.59 27.73 -0.03
N LEU A 328 10.56 27.00 -0.47
CA LEU A 328 10.34 25.65 0.03
C LEU A 328 11.25 24.66 -0.68
N GLU A 329 11.73 24.90 -1.90
CA GLU A 329 12.61 23.97 -2.63
C GLU A 329 11.92 22.63 -2.96
N PHE A 330 10.63 22.69 -3.30
CA PHE A 330 9.91 21.52 -3.83
C PHE A 330 10.58 20.98 -5.11
N VAL A 331 11.09 21.89 -5.94
CA VAL A 331 11.84 21.57 -7.16
C VAL A 331 13.20 22.25 -7.06
N GLY A 332 14.27 21.52 -7.38
CA GLY A 332 15.62 22.06 -7.47
C GLY A 332 16.13 21.99 -8.92
N LYS A 333 16.92 22.98 -9.32
CA LYS A 333 17.65 22.95 -10.59
C LYS A 333 19.01 22.27 -10.39
N SER A 334 19.24 21.17 -11.10
CA SER A 334 20.43 20.33 -10.96
C SER A 334 21.49 20.55 -12.05
N GLY A 335 21.13 21.23 -13.14
CA GLY A 335 22.02 21.45 -14.29
C GLY A 335 21.36 22.25 -15.41
N ASP A 336 22.15 22.59 -16.43
CA ASP A 336 21.73 23.44 -17.56
C ASP A 336 21.51 22.67 -18.88
N SER A 337 21.81 21.37 -18.91
CA SER A 337 21.62 20.55 -20.11
C SER A 337 20.14 20.43 -20.51
N GLY A 338 19.85 20.39 -21.81
CA GLY A 338 18.50 20.13 -22.32
C GLY A 338 17.46 21.22 -22.00
N GLY A 339 17.90 22.47 -21.80
CA GLY A 339 17.04 23.59 -21.39
C GLY A 339 16.84 23.68 -19.87
N GLY A 340 17.75 23.09 -19.10
CA GLY A 340 17.69 22.97 -17.64
C GLY A 340 17.23 21.59 -17.20
N THR A 341 17.93 21.02 -16.22
CA THR A 341 17.54 19.78 -15.54
C THR A 341 17.02 20.06 -14.15
N TYR A 342 15.90 19.43 -13.80
CA TYR A 342 15.14 19.70 -12.60
C TYR A 342 14.91 18.39 -11.83
N THR A 343 14.96 18.47 -10.51
CA THR A 343 14.73 17.35 -9.58
C THR A 343 13.64 17.75 -8.60
N VAL A 344 12.74 16.82 -8.25
CA VAL A 344 11.75 17.05 -7.19
C VAL A 344 12.29 16.53 -5.86
N SER A 345 12.18 17.34 -4.82
CA SER A 345 12.52 16.95 -3.45
C SER A 345 11.42 16.05 -2.87
N ILE A 346 11.79 14.80 -2.58
CA ILE A 346 10.90 13.73 -2.10
C ILE A 346 10.86 13.69 -0.58
N LEU A 347 12.03 13.85 0.04
CA LEU A 347 12.14 14.07 1.48
C LEU A 347 11.82 15.53 1.76
N TRP A 348 10.55 15.86 1.58
CA TRP A 348 10.00 17.11 2.05
C TRP A 348 10.03 17.10 3.58
N ASP A 349 11.07 17.70 4.17
CA ASP A 349 11.12 17.99 5.60
C ASP A 349 10.10 19.12 5.85
N GLY A 350 8.84 18.73 6.01
CA GLY A 350 7.67 19.59 5.98
C GLY A 350 7.54 20.53 7.17
N GLY A 351 8.56 21.34 7.44
CA GLY A 351 8.49 22.38 8.44
C GLY A 351 7.36 23.40 8.17
N GLU A 352 7.11 23.77 6.91
CA GLU A 352 6.17 24.88 6.63
C GLU A 352 4.74 24.47 6.27
N LEU A 353 4.51 23.23 5.80
CA LEU A 353 3.15 22.72 5.65
C LEU A 353 2.62 22.37 7.03
N VAL A 354 1.94 23.36 7.62
CA VAL A 354 1.13 23.31 8.84
C VAL A 354 1.00 21.90 9.39
N PHE A 355 1.76 21.59 10.45
CA PHE A 355 1.50 20.42 11.26
C PHE A 355 0.00 20.39 11.57
N PRO A 356 -0.76 19.38 11.13
CA PRO A 356 -2.18 19.25 11.45
C PRO A 356 -2.40 19.22 12.98
N GLY A 357 -1.39 18.81 13.73
CA GLY A 357 -1.38 18.84 15.20
C GLY A 357 -1.39 20.24 15.84
N LEU A 358 -1.24 21.33 15.07
CA LEU A 358 -1.32 22.71 15.58
C LEU A 358 -2.72 23.32 15.52
N GLU A 359 -3.65 22.71 14.79
CA GLU A 359 -5.07 23.14 14.75
C GLU A 359 -5.70 23.29 16.16
N PRO A 360 -5.53 22.33 17.11
CA PRO A 360 -6.08 22.50 18.46
C PRO A 360 -5.42 23.62 19.27
N PHE A 361 -4.24 24.11 18.88
CA PHE A 361 -3.53 25.20 19.57
C PHE A 361 -3.93 26.58 19.05
N GLY A 362 -4.67 26.65 17.93
CA GLY A 362 -5.14 27.88 17.32
C GLY A 362 -4.09 28.62 16.49
N SER A 363 -4.56 29.58 15.70
CA SER A 363 -3.77 30.29 14.69
C SER A 363 -2.59 31.10 15.24
N ARG A 364 -2.70 31.60 16.48
CA ARG A 364 -1.62 32.34 17.18
C ARG A 364 -0.45 31.44 17.57
N CYS A 365 -0.71 30.24 18.11
CA CYS A 365 0.33 29.24 18.39
C CYS A 365 1.01 28.79 17.09
N ALA A 366 0.24 28.51 16.04
CA ALA A 366 0.79 28.13 14.74
C ALA A 366 1.73 29.22 14.16
N ARG A 367 1.43 30.51 14.40
CA ARG A 367 2.32 31.62 14.01
C ARG A 367 3.66 31.56 14.75
N ILE A 368 3.64 31.38 16.08
CA ILE A 368 4.87 31.25 16.88
C ILE A 368 5.68 30.04 16.42
N PHE A 369 5.02 28.90 16.16
CA PHE A 369 5.68 27.69 15.70
C PHE A 369 6.37 27.86 14.34
N ARG A 370 5.68 28.45 13.36
CA ARG A 370 6.29 28.75 12.04
C ARG A 370 7.47 29.70 12.16
N LEU A 371 7.37 30.69 13.06
CA LEU A 371 8.45 31.63 13.31
C LEU A 371 9.69 30.92 13.89
N LEU A 372 9.49 30.02 14.87
CA LEU A 372 10.55 29.21 15.46
C LEU A 372 11.20 28.28 14.42
N LEU A 373 10.41 27.66 13.54
CA LEU A 373 10.94 26.80 12.49
C LEU A 373 11.82 27.54 11.48
N ARG A 374 11.45 28.78 11.13
CA ARG A 374 12.22 29.63 10.19
C ARG A 374 13.51 30.14 10.80
N LYS A 375 13.46 30.66 12.02
CA LYS A 375 14.62 31.30 12.67
C LYS A 375 15.46 30.34 13.52
N LYS A 376 14.99 29.10 13.70
CA LYS A 376 15.58 27.99 14.49
C LYS A 376 15.71 28.30 15.98
N HIS A 377 16.42 29.37 16.34
CA HIS A 377 16.68 29.76 17.72
C HIS A 377 16.15 31.18 17.96
N LEU A 378 15.23 31.34 18.92
CA LEU A 378 14.67 32.62 19.30
C LEU A 378 14.51 32.73 20.80
N GLU A 379 14.84 33.89 21.34
CA GLU A 379 14.55 34.26 22.72
C GLU A 379 13.08 34.69 22.87
N GLN A 380 12.51 34.60 24.08
CA GLN A 380 11.11 34.96 24.35
C GLN A 380 10.74 36.36 23.85
N LYS A 381 11.60 37.36 24.11
CA LYS A 381 11.38 38.74 23.66
C LYS A 381 11.33 38.85 22.14
N GLN A 382 12.16 38.10 21.43
CA GLN A 382 12.18 38.08 19.97
C GLN A 382 10.93 37.39 19.40
N VAL A 383 10.42 36.35 20.08
CA VAL A 383 9.16 35.70 19.69
C VAL A 383 7.99 36.67 19.84
N GLU A 384 7.93 37.41 20.94
CA GLU A 384 6.91 38.44 21.19
C GLU A 384 6.91 39.50 20.08
N ASP A 385 8.09 40.06 19.79
CA ASP A 385 8.27 41.13 18.79
C ASP A 385 7.96 40.65 17.36
N PHE A 386 8.49 39.48 16.96
CA PHE A 386 8.33 38.97 15.59
C PHE A 386 6.95 38.33 15.34
N ALA A 387 6.30 37.75 16.36
CA ALA A 387 4.96 37.18 16.20
C ALA A 387 3.85 38.22 16.35
N MET A 388 4.19 39.42 16.85
CA MET A 388 3.25 40.49 17.22
C MET A 388 2.17 39.99 18.18
N ILE A 389 2.60 39.28 19.23
CA ILE A 389 1.72 38.68 20.25
C ILE A 389 2.13 39.25 21.62
N PRO A 390 1.16 39.63 22.48
CA PRO A 390 1.46 40.13 23.82
C PRO A 390 2.29 39.14 24.65
N ALA A 391 3.23 39.67 25.44
CA ALA A 391 4.19 38.88 26.22
C ALA A 391 3.57 37.75 27.05
N LYS A 392 2.48 38.04 27.76
CA LYS A 392 1.78 37.07 28.59
C LYS A 392 1.24 35.90 27.77
N GLU A 393 0.60 36.20 26.64
CA GLU A 393 0.01 35.18 25.78
C GLU A 393 1.10 34.36 25.07
N ALA A 394 2.16 35.00 24.57
CA ALA A 394 3.26 34.32 23.89
C ALA A 394 3.94 33.31 24.83
N LYS A 395 4.18 33.70 26.09
CA LYS A 395 4.74 32.80 27.11
C LYS A 395 3.81 31.62 27.39
N ASP A 396 2.53 31.86 27.62
CA ASP A 396 1.54 30.80 27.88
C ASP A 396 1.44 29.80 26.71
N MET A 397 1.60 30.28 25.48
CA MET A 397 1.63 29.43 24.28
C MET A 397 2.93 28.63 24.17
N LEU A 398 4.09 29.26 24.40
CA LEU A 398 5.39 28.58 24.39
C LEU A 398 5.49 27.48 25.46
N TYR A 399 5.00 27.73 26.68
CA TYR A 399 4.98 26.71 27.73
C TYR A 399 4.09 25.52 27.38
N ARG A 400 2.92 25.77 26.76
CA ARG A 400 2.05 24.69 26.25
C ARG A 400 2.71 23.87 25.14
N MET A 401 3.46 24.52 24.25
CA MET A 401 4.21 23.83 23.21
C MET A 401 5.38 23.01 23.76
N LEU A 402 6.04 23.53 24.81
CA LEU A 402 7.11 22.83 25.51
C LEU A 402 6.60 21.59 26.25
N SER A 403 5.45 21.67 26.93
CA SER A 403 4.86 20.53 27.65
C SER A 403 4.46 19.37 26.71
N GLU A 404 4.11 19.70 25.47
CA GLU A 404 3.72 18.74 24.43
C GLU A 404 4.91 18.30 23.54
N ASN A 405 6.14 18.66 23.93
CA ASN A 405 7.38 18.35 23.20
C ASN A 405 7.42 18.88 21.75
N LEU A 406 6.67 19.95 21.45
CA LEU A 406 6.69 20.61 20.13
C LEU A 406 7.87 21.58 19.98
N VAL A 407 8.33 22.15 21.10
CA VAL A 407 9.48 23.06 21.16
C VAL A 407 10.41 22.56 22.25
N SER A 408 11.73 22.74 22.08
CA SER A 408 12.73 22.41 23.09
C SER A 408 13.52 23.67 23.49
N LEU A 409 14.00 23.69 24.72
CA LEU A 409 14.97 24.67 25.19
C LEU A 409 16.37 24.15 24.86
N GLN A 410 17.22 25.02 24.32
CA GLN A 410 18.63 24.73 24.08
C GLN A 410 19.49 25.08 25.29
#